data_AF-A0A8K0SI66-F1
#
_entry.id   AF-A0A8K0SI66-F1
#
_cell.length_a   1.000
_cell.length_b   1.000
_cell.length_c   1.000
_cell.angle_alpha   90.00
_cell.angle_beta   90.00
_cell.angle_gamma   90.00
#
_symmetry.space_group_name_H-M   'P 1'
#
loop_
_entity.id
_entity.type
_entity.pdbx_description
1 polymer ?
#
loop_
_entity_poly.entity_id
_entity_poly.type
_entity_poly.pdbx_seq_one_letter_code
_entity_poly.pdbx_strand_id
1 'polypeptide(L)'
;MELLGNCFGLLIVFAFPFAFAAIGWKFYMINGAWNVLEVAFVAYYWIETKGLSFEQIDDKFLSIYGKTPTLEGLEGTRRLVLLQRSTTSRRPPPKSSKQFALWRLLAASKACVGN
;
A
#
# COMPACT_ATOMS: atom_id res chain seq x y z
N MET A 1 -6.97 -10.47 -3.75
CA MET A 1 -6.87 -9.21 -2.99
C MET A 1 -7.30 -8.00 -3.83
N GLU A 2 -6.88 -7.89 -5.10
CA GLU A 2 -7.26 -6.80 -6.03
C GLU A 2 -8.78 -6.56 -6.16
N LEU A 3 -9.58 -7.63 -6.30
CA LEU A 3 -11.03 -7.49 -6.45
C LEU A 3 -11.69 -6.88 -5.21
N LEU A 4 -11.25 -7.27 -4.02
CA LEU A 4 -11.84 -6.79 -2.76
C LEU A 4 -11.59 -5.30 -2.56
N GLY A 5 -10.36 -4.82 -2.81
CA GLY A 5 -10.04 -3.39 -2.72
C GLY A 5 -10.83 -2.55 -3.72
N ASN A 6 -10.93 -3.03 -4.97
CA ASN A 6 -11.68 -2.35 -6.01
C ASN A 6 -13.20 -2.37 -5.74
N CYS A 7 -13.74 -3.44 -5.15
CA CYS A 7 -15.14 -3.51 -4.74
C CYS A 7 -15.47 -2.51 -3.61
N PHE A 8 -14.59 -2.37 -2.61
CA PHE A 8 -14.77 -1.37 -1.57
C PHE A 8 -14.74 0.06 -2.14
N GLY A 9 -13.80 0.35 -3.04
CA GLY A 9 -13.76 1.64 -3.73
C GLY A 9 -15.03 1.94 -4.52
N LEU A 10 -15.54 0.95 -5.27
CA LEU A 10 -16.79 1.07 -6.02
C LEU A 10 -18.00 1.27 -5.10
N LEU A 11 -18.09 0.52 -4.00
CA LEU A 11 -19.18 0.64 -3.03
C LEU A 11 -19.24 2.06 -2.46
N ILE A 12 -18.10 2.62 -2.05
CA ILE A 12 -18.01 3.96 -1.46
C ILE A 12 -18.49 5.02 -2.47
N VAL A 13 -18.03 4.96 -3.72
CA VAL A 13 -18.40 5.93 -4.76
C VAL A 13 -19.90 5.91 -5.06
N PHE A 14 -20.54 4.74 -5.04
CA PHE A 14 -21.98 4.64 -5.26
C PHE A 14 -22.82 4.89 -3.99
N ALA A 15 -22.31 4.59 -2.80
CA ALA A 15 -23.06 4.76 -1.54
C ALA A 15 -23.10 6.21 -1.06
N PHE A 16 -22.04 6.98 -1.30
CA PHE A 16 -21.91 8.36 -0.84
C PHE A 16 -23.02 9.30 -1.35
N PRO A 17 -23.43 9.31 -2.64
CA PRO A 17 -24.52 10.17 -3.09
C PRO A 17 -25.85 9.89 -2.38
N PHE A 18 -26.16 8.62 -2.08
CA PHE A 18 -27.36 8.27 -1.30
C PHE A 18 -27.26 8.74 0.16
N ALA A 19 -26.07 8.59 0.77
CA ALA A 19 -25.84 9.07 2.13
C ALA A 19 -25.98 10.60 2.23
N PHE A 20 -25.46 11.35 1.25
CA PHE A 20 -25.65 12.80 1.19
C PHE A 20 -27.09 13.22 0.95
N ALA A 21 -27.86 12.49 0.14
CA ALA A 21 -29.28 12.78 -0.06
C ALA A 21 -30.12 12.55 1.22
N ALA A 22 -29.78 11.53 2.02
CA ALA A 22 -30.52 11.19 3.23
C ALA A 22 -30.11 12.04 4.46
N ILE A 23 -28.80 12.27 4.64
CA ILE A 23 -28.22 12.82 5.88
C ILE A 23 -27.68 14.24 5.68
N GLY A 24 -27.39 14.63 4.43
CA GLY A 24 -26.94 15.96 4.06
C GLY A 24 -25.64 16.37 4.77
N TRP A 25 -25.67 17.56 5.37
CA TRP A 25 -24.50 18.18 6.02
C TRP A 25 -23.97 17.36 7.22
N LYS A 26 -24.80 16.54 7.87
CA LYS A 26 -24.37 15.74 9.03
C LYS A 26 -23.38 14.65 8.64
N PHE A 27 -23.33 14.26 7.36
CA PHE A 27 -22.37 13.29 6.86
C PHE A 27 -20.91 13.79 7.02
N TYR A 28 -20.69 15.11 7.00
CA TYR A 28 -19.38 15.70 7.32
C TYR A 28 -18.98 15.45 8.79
N MET A 29 -19.93 15.45 9.73
CA MET A 29 -19.64 15.13 11.13
C MET A 29 -19.23 13.67 11.31
N ILE A 30 -19.85 12.76 10.54
CA ILE A 30 -19.50 11.33 10.54
C ILE A 30 -18.09 11.14 9.97
N ASN A 31 -17.75 11.80 8.86
CA ASN A 31 -16.39 11.75 8.30
C ASN A 31 -15.37 12.37 9.28
N GLY A 32 -15.72 13.47 9.95
CA GLY A 32 -14.89 14.06 11.00
C GLY A 32 -14.61 13.07 12.13
N ALA A 33 -15.63 12.37 12.62
CA ALA A 33 -15.48 11.32 13.63
C ALA A 33 -14.60 10.16 13.14
N TRP A 34 -14.73 9.78 11.86
CA TRP A 34 -13.88 8.76 11.24
C TRP A 34 -12.41 9.17 11.20
N ASN A 35 -12.11 10.43 10.87
CA ASN A 35 -10.74 10.96 10.93
C ASN A 35 -10.16 10.91 12.35
N VAL A 36 -10.95 11.15 13.39
CA VAL A 36 -10.50 11.03 14.78
C VAL A 36 -10.12 9.58 15.12
N LEU A 37 -10.88 8.60 14.65
CA LEU A 37 -10.54 7.19 14.80
C LEU A 37 -9.25 6.83 14.05
N GLU A 38 -9.07 7.33 12.83
CA GLU A 38 -7.83 7.12 12.06
C GLU A 38 -6.62 7.75 12.75
N VAL A 39 -6.74 8.98 13.26
CA VAL A 39 -5.67 9.64 14.02
C VAL A 39 -5.34 8.88 15.30
N ALA A 40 -6.35 8.39 16.04
CA ALA A 40 -6.13 7.57 17.22
C ALA A 40 -5.42 6.26 16.85
N PHE A 41 -5.86 5.59 15.79
CA PHE A 41 -5.23 4.36 15.31
C PHE A 41 -3.75 4.59 14.93
N VAL A 42 -3.47 5.66 14.20
CA VAL A 42 -2.10 6.05 13.86
C VAL A 42 -1.31 6.36 15.13
N ALA A 43 -1.85 7.12 16.07
CA ALA A 43 -1.13 7.46 17.31
C ALA A 43 -0.72 6.24 18.15
N TYR A 44 -1.54 5.18 18.18
CA TYR A 44 -1.25 3.98 18.99
C TYR A 44 -0.49 2.89 18.25
N TYR A 45 -0.80 2.65 16.97
CA TYR A 45 -0.25 1.52 16.22
C TYR A 45 0.83 1.92 15.22
N TRP A 46 0.93 3.19 14.85
CA TRP A 46 1.92 3.64 13.89
C TRP A 46 3.30 3.75 14.54
N ILE A 47 4.23 2.96 14.03
CA ILE A 47 5.63 3.03 14.43
C ILE A 47 6.34 4.01 13.48
N GLU A 48 7.05 4.97 14.06
CA GLU A 48 7.84 5.91 13.27
C GLU A 48 9.00 5.18 12.59
N THR A 49 8.95 5.10 11.26
CA THR A 49 9.96 4.44 10.41
C THR A 49 10.84 5.43 9.65
N LYS A 50 10.66 6.74 9.85
CA LYS A 50 11.38 7.77 9.12
C LYS A 50 12.86 7.80 9.52
N GLY A 51 13.75 7.77 8.53
CA GLY A 51 15.18 7.93 8.72
C GLY A 51 15.90 6.70 9.29
N LEU A 52 15.21 5.57 9.43
CA LEU A 52 15.81 4.30 9.84
C LEU A 52 16.27 3.50 8.62
N SER A 53 17.35 2.74 8.78
CA SER A 53 17.71 1.70 7.79
C SER A 53 16.71 0.54 7.87
N PHE A 54 16.57 -0.23 6.79
CA PHE A 54 15.65 -1.38 6.76
C PHE A 54 15.94 -2.40 7.88
N GLU A 55 17.21 -2.57 8.27
CA GLU A 55 17.62 -3.47 9.35
C GLU A 55 17.14 -2.96 10.72
N GLN A 56 17.27 -1.65 10.99
CA GLN A 56 16.78 -1.04 12.23
C GLN A 56 15.26 -1.05 12.36
N ILE A 57 14.55 -1.03 11.22
CA ILE A 57 13.10 -1.15 11.16
C ILE A 57 12.68 -2.57 11.55
N ASP A 58 13.35 -3.60 11.04
CA ASP A 58 13.07 -5.01 11.37
C ASP A 58 13.30 -5.29 12.86
N ASP A 59 14.40 -4.79 13.43
CA ASP A 59 14.67 -4.90 14.87
C ASP A 59 13.58 -4.25 15.73
N LYS A 60 13.07 -3.07 15.34
CA LYS A 60 11.97 -2.39 16.03
C LYS A 60 10.68 -3.20 15.97
N PHE A 61 10.31 -3.73 14.80
CA PHE A 61 9.12 -4.58 14.69
C PHE A 61 9.28 -5.87 15.49
N LEU A 62 10.45 -6.51 15.47
CA LEU A 62 10.73 -7.73 16.21
C LEU A 62 10.64 -7.54 17.74
N SER A 63 11.07 -6.38 18.23
CA SER A 63 10.98 -6.04 19.66
C SER A 63 9.53 -5.93 20.17
N ILE A 64 8.57 -5.65 19.29
CA ILE A 64 7.15 -5.48 19.61
C ILE A 64 6.38 -6.80 19.44
N TYR A 65 6.67 -7.56 18.39
CA TYR A 65 5.94 -8.79 18.06
C TYR A 65 6.52 -10.07 18.71
N GLY A 66 7.68 -9.97 19.36
CA GLY A 66 8.38 -11.11 19.95
C GLY A 66 9.21 -11.84 18.90
N LYS A 67 10.38 -12.36 19.32
CA LYS A 67 11.35 -13.03 18.46
C LYS A 67 10.66 -14.15 17.67
N THR A 68 10.62 -14.01 16.34
CA THR A 68 10.16 -15.08 15.46
C THR A 68 11.00 -16.34 15.72
N PRO A 69 10.40 -17.54 15.59
CA PRO A 69 11.16 -18.77 15.72
C PRO A 69 12.34 -18.71 14.75
N THR A 70 13.51 -19.02 15.29
CA THR A 70 14.84 -18.86 14.72
C THR A 70 14.97 -19.44 13.31
N LEU A 71 16.05 -19.00 12.66
CA LEU A 71 16.47 -19.17 11.26
C LEU A 71 16.29 -20.57 10.64
N GLU A 72 16.03 -21.63 11.42
CA GLU A 72 15.65 -22.96 10.92
C GLU A 72 14.36 -22.92 10.07
N GLY A 73 13.38 -22.06 10.41
CA GLY A 73 12.17 -21.85 9.61
C GLY A 73 12.42 -21.06 8.32
N LEU A 74 13.36 -20.10 8.35
CA LEU A 74 13.70 -19.24 7.21
C LEU A 74 14.60 -19.95 6.19
N GLU A 75 15.40 -20.94 6.60
CA GLU A 75 16.14 -21.78 5.65
C GLU A 75 15.19 -22.59 4.76
N GLY A 76 14.08 -23.07 5.32
CA GLY A 76 13.03 -23.77 4.58
C GLY A 76 12.35 -22.87 3.54
N THR A 77 11.95 -21.66 3.94
CA THR A 77 11.37 -20.66 3.02
C THR A 77 12.39 -20.16 2.00
N ARG A 78 13.67 -19.99 2.37
CA ARG A 78 14.75 -19.59 1.45
C ARG A 78 15.04 -20.67 0.41
N ARG A 79 15.02 -21.95 0.79
CA ARG A 79 15.12 -23.07 -0.17
C ARG A 79 13.93 -23.10 -1.13
N LEU A 80 12.71 -22.86 -0.64
CA LEU A 80 11.52 -22.79 -1.50
C LEU A 80 11.53 -21.58 -2.44
N VAL A 81 12.00 -20.41 -1.98
CA VAL A 81 12.18 -19.21 -2.82
C VAL A 81 13.31 -19.40 -3.83
N LEU A 82 14.41 -20.08 -3.48
CA LEU A 82 15.49 -20.43 -4.42
C LEU A 82 15.02 -21.46 -5.47
N LEU A 83 14.17 -22.42 -5.10
CA LEU A 83 13.49 -23.32 -6.04
C LEU A 83 12.46 -22.60 -6.92
N GLN A 84 11.79 -21.58 -6.38
CA GLN A 84 10.89 -20.75 -7.18
C GLN A 84 11.67 -19.82 -8.13
N ARG A 85 12.87 -19.38 -7.75
CA ARG A 85 13.77 -18.58 -8.59
C ARG A 85 14.36 -19.39 -9.75
N SER A 86 14.60 -20.69 -9.58
CA SER A 86 15.04 -21.57 -10.68
C SER A 86 13.93 -21.84 -11.71
N THR A 87 12.65 -21.86 -11.30
CA THR A 87 11.50 -22.01 -12.20
C THR A 87 11.02 -20.68 -12.80
N THR A 88 11.15 -19.55 -12.08
CA THR A 88 10.81 -18.18 -12.56
C THR A 88 11.85 -17.59 -13.51
N SER A 89 12.99 -18.25 -13.74
CA SER A 89 13.97 -17.87 -14.78
C SER A 89 13.39 -17.88 -16.21
N ARG A 90 12.17 -18.42 -16.44
CA ARG A 90 11.40 -18.23 -17.69
C ARG A 90 10.37 -17.09 -17.66
N ARG A 91 10.53 -16.04 -16.85
CA ARG A 91 9.74 -14.81 -17.05
C ARG A 91 10.43 -13.89 -18.07
N PRO A 92 9.69 -13.32 -19.04
CA PRO A 92 10.26 -12.37 -19.99
C PRO A 92 10.80 -11.13 -19.26
N PRO A 93 11.82 -10.45 -19.83
CA PRO A 93 12.58 -9.42 -19.13
C PRO A 93 11.72 -8.21 -18.73
N PRO A 94 12.07 -7.52 -17.63
CA PRO A 94 11.40 -6.30 -17.21
C PRO A 94 11.54 -5.22 -18.29
N LYS A 95 10.42 -4.55 -18.61
CA LYS A 95 10.35 -3.48 -19.61
C LYS A 95 11.37 -2.39 -19.27
N SER A 96 12.27 -2.16 -20.22
CA SER A 96 13.45 -1.32 -20.10
C SER A 96 13.11 0.13 -19.75
N SER A 97 14.09 0.78 -19.14
CA SER A 97 14.15 2.16 -18.61
C SER A 97 13.69 3.26 -19.58
N LYS A 98 13.44 2.95 -20.85
CA LYS A 98 12.89 3.88 -21.84
C LYS A 98 11.38 4.12 -21.69
N GLN A 99 10.64 3.24 -21.01
CA GLN A 99 9.18 3.43 -20.82
C GLN A 99 8.83 4.47 -19.74
N PHE A 100 9.67 4.62 -18.71
CA PHE A 100 9.48 5.67 -17.70
C PHE A 100 9.79 7.07 -18.23
N ALA A 101 10.77 7.21 -19.14
CA ALA A 101 11.08 8.47 -19.81
C ALA A 101 9.95 8.90 -20.76
N LEU A 102 9.36 7.96 -21.50
CA LEU A 102 8.22 8.23 -22.38
C LEU A 102 6.97 8.62 -21.59
N TRP A 103 6.73 8.02 -20.42
CA TRP A 103 5.62 8.40 -19.53
C TRP A 103 5.80 9.78 -18.88
N ARG A 104 7.05 10.17 -18.55
CA ARG A 104 7.33 11.53 -18.06
C ARG A 104 7.17 12.59 -19.15
N LEU A 105 7.56 12.30 -20.39
CA LEU A 105 7.36 13.21 -21.53
C LEU A 105 5.88 13.31 -21.93
N LEU A 106 5.12 12.21 -21.90
CA LEU A 106 3.67 12.23 -22.13
C LEU A 106 2.91 12.95 -21.01
N ALA A 107 3.35 12.82 -19.75
CA ALA A 107 2.79 13.58 -18.63
C ALA A 107 3.10 15.08 -18.74
N ALA A 108 4.29 15.46 -19.22
CA ALA A 108 4.66 16.85 -19.46
C ALA A 108 3.91 17.47 -20.66
N SER A 109 3.63 16.70 -21.72
CA SER A 109 2.91 17.20 -22.89
C SER A 109 1.42 17.49 -22.62
N LYS A 110 0.78 16.81 -21.66
CA LYS A 110 -0.61 17.12 -21.25
C LYS A 110 -0.74 18.37 -20.37
N ALA A 111 0.35 18.96 -19.89
CA ALA A 111 0.33 20.23 -19.15
C ALA A 111 0.37 21.46 -20.07
N CYS A 112 0.73 21.32 -21.36
CA CYS A 112 0.86 22.44 -22.31
C CYS A 112 -0.25 22.51 -23.37
N VAL A 113 -1.22 21.60 -23.38
CA VAL A 113 -2.43 21.71 -24.23
C VAL A 113 -3.60 22.07 -23.34
N GLY A 114 -3.67 23.35 -23.01
CA GLY A 114 -4.69 23.96 -22.16
C GLY A 114 -4.65 25.47 -22.33
N ASN A 115 -4.80 25.93 -23.57
CA ASN A 115 -5.36 27.22 -23.94
C ASN A 115 -6.59 26.94 -24.81
#